data_AF-A0A4Q3LB79-F1
#
_entry.id   AF-A0A4Q3LB79-F1
#
_cell.length_a   1.000
_cell.length_b   1.000
_cell.length_c   1.000
_cell.angle_alpha   90.00
_cell.angle_beta   90.00
_cell.angle_gamma   90.00
#
_symmetry.space_group_name_H-M   'P 1'
#
loop_
_entity.id
_entity.type
_entity.pdbx_description
1 polymer ?
#
loop_
_entity_poly.entity_id
_entity_poly.type
_entity_poly.pdbx_seq_one_letter_code
_entity_poly.pdbx_strand_id
1 'polypeptide(L)'
;MSTANRITQFIQLYKTFKDQHPERAFEPLPSHADFDGPNPEETRENIAFVFSVVDPLLDDDSLRLIPWHSYNGIYGVLQAAYNTFAAYQASRDQNSYQNFAAHLDSLVYHLRMFGFVQLALGQGKLEQTKATVDRELEKLLANNREVETLRGEVKNLIAPAVAGSLSEAFTARRNALLIGRVAWAVIAAIGGAASIWATFTFASAVSDALMKTLAAGNQAASVWPVALIRSAILIPLYAAFGFAFSQYRKERDFEEEYAHKAAVATSLPNYGDLAREAAVRDQIVTGATNVIFTSPTSFAKDREKGDVSLGGVKELIDSIAKLGGRKD
;
A
#
# COMPACT_ATOMS: atom_id res chain seq x y z
N MET A 1 -2.25 -7.27 59.50
CA MET A 1 -2.33 -8.49 58.69
C MET A 1 -2.60 -8.09 57.24
N SER A 2 -1.86 -8.60 56.26
CA SER A 2 -2.03 -8.18 54.86
C SER A 2 -3.25 -8.83 54.19
N THR A 3 -3.77 -8.18 53.15
CA THR A 3 -4.84 -8.72 52.27
C THR A 3 -4.49 -10.09 51.73
N ALA A 4 -3.28 -10.25 51.20
CA ALA A 4 -2.79 -11.51 50.67
C ALA A 4 -2.81 -12.63 51.73
N ASN A 5 -2.34 -12.36 52.96
CA ASN A 5 -2.31 -13.37 54.01
C ASN A 5 -3.72 -13.82 54.41
N ARG A 6 -4.69 -12.89 54.47
CA ARG A 6 -6.08 -13.25 54.79
C ARG A 6 -6.74 -14.04 53.67
N ILE A 7 -6.48 -13.69 52.42
CA ILE A 7 -6.95 -14.46 51.26
C ILE A 7 -6.43 -15.89 51.36
N THR A 8 -5.13 -16.08 51.58
CA THR A 8 -4.54 -17.43 51.73
C THR A 8 -5.20 -18.21 52.87
N GLN A 9 -5.47 -17.57 54.02
CA GLN A 9 -6.16 -18.21 55.12
C GLN A 9 -7.61 -18.59 54.78
N PHE A 10 -8.34 -17.71 54.11
CA PHE A 10 -9.69 -17.99 53.64
C PHE A 10 -9.70 -19.18 52.68
N ILE A 11 -8.80 -19.20 51.70
CA ILE A 11 -8.65 -20.28 50.74
C ILE A 11 -8.36 -21.61 51.47
N GLN A 12 -7.42 -21.60 52.41
CA GLN A 12 -7.05 -22.80 53.16
C GLN A 12 -8.22 -23.33 54.00
N LEU A 13 -8.94 -22.44 54.69
CA LEU A 13 -10.09 -22.79 55.51
C LEU A 13 -11.22 -23.36 54.64
N TYR A 14 -11.52 -22.70 53.51
CA TYR A 14 -12.54 -23.15 52.57
C TYR A 14 -12.22 -24.52 51.99
N LYS A 15 -10.97 -24.74 51.56
CA LYS A 15 -10.53 -26.05 51.06
C LYS A 15 -10.69 -27.13 52.12
N THR A 16 -10.23 -26.86 53.34
CA THR A 16 -10.41 -27.78 54.47
C THR A 16 -11.89 -28.08 54.74
N PHE A 17 -12.76 -27.06 54.70
CA PHE A 17 -14.20 -27.24 54.87
C PHE A 17 -14.80 -28.10 53.77
N LYS A 18 -14.44 -27.86 52.50
CA LYS A 18 -14.89 -28.63 51.34
C LYS A 18 -14.39 -30.08 51.36
N ASP A 19 -13.14 -30.31 51.77
CA ASP A 19 -12.52 -31.64 51.86
C ASP A 19 -13.20 -32.53 52.93
N GLN A 20 -13.91 -31.94 53.90
CA GLN A 20 -14.72 -32.69 54.87
C GLN A 20 -16.06 -33.19 54.29
N HIS A 21 -16.35 -32.90 53.01
CA HIS A 21 -17.57 -33.30 52.31
C HIS A 21 -18.87 -33.00 53.08
N PRO A 22 -19.12 -31.73 53.46
CA PRO A 22 -20.29 -31.35 54.25
C PRO A 22 -21.62 -31.71 53.58
N GLU A 23 -21.65 -31.79 52.26
CA GLU A 23 -22.79 -32.25 51.48
C GLU A 23 -23.21 -33.70 51.78
N ARG A 24 -22.24 -34.57 52.13
CA ARG A 24 -22.48 -35.99 52.44
C ARG A 24 -22.87 -36.22 53.89
N ALA A 25 -22.73 -35.21 54.75
CA ALA A 25 -23.04 -35.35 56.16
C ALA A 25 -24.53 -35.63 56.42
N PHE A 26 -25.39 -35.40 55.43
CA PHE A 26 -26.84 -35.56 55.50
C PHE A 26 -27.36 -36.84 54.83
N GLU A 27 -26.48 -37.80 54.49
CA GLU A 27 -26.87 -39.09 53.90
C GLU A 27 -26.67 -40.25 54.90
N PRO A 28 -27.73 -40.98 55.33
CA PRO A 28 -29.16 -40.74 55.07
C PRO A 28 -29.71 -39.55 55.86
N LEU A 29 -30.79 -38.94 55.37
CA LEU A 29 -31.39 -37.74 55.97
C LEU A 29 -31.69 -37.98 57.46
N PRO A 30 -30.99 -37.29 58.37
CA PRO A 30 -31.24 -37.46 59.79
C PRO A 30 -32.65 -36.95 60.13
N SER A 31 -33.37 -37.69 60.98
CA SER A 31 -34.68 -37.27 61.49
C SER A 31 -34.49 -36.18 62.54
N HIS A 32 -34.20 -34.97 62.09
CA HIS A 32 -34.17 -33.78 62.94
C HIS A 32 -35.59 -33.26 63.15
N ALA A 33 -35.88 -32.78 64.36
CA ALA A 33 -37.16 -32.13 64.64
C ALA A 33 -37.25 -30.81 63.86
N ASP A 34 -38.46 -30.46 63.43
CA ASP A 34 -38.72 -29.17 62.79
C ASP A 34 -38.27 -28.03 63.71
N PHE A 35 -37.55 -27.07 63.15
CA PHE A 35 -37.12 -25.86 63.84
C PHE A 35 -37.19 -24.67 62.91
N ASP A 36 -37.18 -23.47 63.48
CA ASP A 36 -37.29 -22.20 62.76
C ASP A 36 -35.96 -21.82 62.09
N GLY A 37 -35.54 -22.63 61.12
CA GLY A 37 -34.32 -22.46 60.34
C GLY A 37 -34.21 -23.49 59.21
N PRO A 38 -33.08 -23.53 58.49
CA PRO A 38 -32.96 -24.34 57.30
C PRO A 38 -33.17 -25.82 57.59
N ASN A 39 -34.07 -26.46 56.84
CA ASN A 39 -34.21 -27.91 56.92
C ASN A 39 -32.96 -28.61 56.31
N PRO A 40 -32.77 -29.94 56.48
CA PRO A 40 -31.56 -30.61 56.00
C PRO A 40 -31.34 -30.49 54.49
N GLU A 41 -32.43 -30.41 53.73
CA GLU A 41 -32.39 -30.23 52.28
C GLU A 41 -31.96 -28.81 51.90
N GLU A 42 -32.53 -27.77 52.52
CA GLU A 42 -32.12 -26.38 52.36
C GLU A 42 -30.67 -26.14 52.82
N THR A 43 -30.24 -26.80 53.89
CA THR A 43 -28.85 -26.76 54.36
C THR A 43 -27.91 -27.33 53.30
N ARG A 44 -28.27 -28.45 52.68
CA ARG A 44 -27.51 -29.04 51.56
C ARG A 44 -27.48 -28.11 50.34
N GLU A 45 -28.60 -27.48 50.00
CA GLU A 45 -28.65 -26.48 48.92
C GLU A 45 -27.76 -25.26 49.23
N ASN A 46 -27.76 -24.80 50.47
CA ASN A 46 -26.89 -23.72 50.93
C ASN A 46 -25.40 -24.08 50.81
N ILE A 47 -25.00 -25.33 51.13
CA ILE A 47 -23.62 -25.82 50.90
C ILE A 47 -23.30 -25.77 49.40
N ALA A 48 -24.17 -26.32 48.55
CA ALA A 48 -23.98 -26.32 47.11
C ALA A 48 -23.88 -24.89 46.55
N PHE A 49 -24.69 -23.96 47.06
CA PHE A 49 -24.62 -22.55 46.71
C PHE A 49 -23.26 -21.95 47.07
N VAL A 50 -22.77 -22.17 48.30
CA VAL A 50 -21.45 -21.68 48.73
C VAL A 50 -20.36 -22.17 47.77
N PHE A 51 -20.38 -23.45 47.40
CA PHE A 51 -19.41 -24.01 46.45
C PHE A 51 -19.55 -23.39 45.06
N SER A 52 -20.77 -23.24 44.56
CA SER A 52 -21.03 -22.63 43.24
C SER A 52 -20.56 -21.18 43.13
N VAL A 53 -20.44 -20.47 44.25
CA VAL A 53 -19.97 -19.08 44.29
C VAL A 53 -18.47 -19.00 44.52
N VAL A 54 -17.93 -19.79 45.44
CA VAL A 54 -16.52 -19.68 45.85
C VAL A 54 -15.58 -20.42 44.89
N ASP A 55 -16.00 -21.54 44.29
CA ASP A 55 -15.15 -22.31 43.37
C ASP A 55 -14.74 -21.49 42.13
N PRO A 56 -15.67 -20.84 41.38
CA PRO A 56 -15.27 -20.03 40.22
C PRO A 56 -14.34 -18.87 40.60
N LEU A 57 -14.53 -18.28 41.78
CA LEU A 57 -13.68 -17.19 42.28
C LEU A 57 -12.26 -17.64 42.60
N LEU A 58 -12.10 -18.89 43.05
CA LEU A 58 -10.80 -19.51 43.29
C LEU A 58 -10.09 -19.83 41.99
N ASP A 59 -10.80 -20.45 41.04
CA ASP A 59 -10.25 -20.85 39.75
C ASP A 59 -9.76 -19.64 38.94
N ASP A 60 -10.48 -18.54 39.03
CA ASP A 60 -10.19 -17.30 38.32
C ASP A 60 -9.31 -16.29 39.08
N ASP A 61 -8.83 -16.62 40.29
CA ASP A 61 -8.10 -15.72 41.20
C ASP A 61 -8.83 -14.37 41.44
N SER A 62 -10.14 -14.33 41.17
CA SER A 62 -10.99 -13.14 41.23
C SER A 62 -11.33 -12.76 42.68
N LEU A 63 -11.05 -13.66 43.62
CA LEU A 63 -10.97 -13.40 45.03
C LEU A 63 -10.17 -12.12 45.35
N ARG A 64 -9.11 -11.78 44.60
CA ARG A 64 -8.32 -10.56 44.86
C ARG A 64 -9.06 -9.24 44.63
N LEU A 65 -10.15 -9.27 43.87
CA LEU A 65 -10.96 -8.08 43.55
C LEU A 65 -11.90 -7.69 44.70
N ILE A 66 -12.03 -8.54 45.72
CA ILE A 66 -12.95 -8.34 46.82
C ILE A 66 -12.35 -7.38 47.85
N PRO A 67 -13.12 -6.38 48.32
CA PRO A 67 -12.64 -5.45 49.34
C PRO A 67 -12.22 -6.13 50.65
N TRP A 68 -11.19 -5.58 51.30
CA TRP A 68 -10.63 -6.13 52.54
C TRP A 68 -11.65 -6.30 53.68
N HIS A 69 -12.61 -5.39 53.82
CA HIS A 69 -13.63 -5.45 54.87
C HIS A 69 -14.60 -6.63 54.65
N SER A 70 -15.02 -6.86 53.40
CA SER A 70 -15.83 -8.00 52.99
C SER A 70 -15.14 -9.32 53.30
N TYR A 71 -13.82 -9.38 53.08
CA TYR A 71 -13.01 -10.55 53.42
C TYR A 71 -13.02 -10.90 54.90
N ASN A 72 -12.84 -9.91 55.79
CA ASN A 72 -12.82 -10.19 57.22
C ASN A 72 -14.19 -10.66 57.72
N GLY A 73 -15.27 -10.09 57.18
CA GLY A 73 -16.63 -10.53 57.49
C GLY A 73 -16.86 -11.98 57.09
N ILE A 74 -16.63 -12.32 55.81
CA ILE A 74 -16.87 -13.67 55.30
C ILE A 74 -15.92 -14.69 55.94
N TYR A 75 -14.66 -14.34 56.17
CA TYR A 75 -13.72 -15.25 56.84
C TYR A 75 -14.23 -15.64 58.23
N GLY A 76 -14.71 -14.66 59.02
CA GLY A 76 -15.26 -14.93 60.34
C GLY A 76 -16.48 -15.85 60.30
N VAL A 77 -17.39 -15.62 59.36
CA VAL A 77 -18.60 -16.43 59.20
C VAL A 77 -18.28 -17.83 58.68
N LEU A 78 -17.35 -17.98 57.73
CA LEU A 78 -16.87 -19.27 57.25
C LEU A 78 -16.18 -20.06 58.38
N GLN A 79 -15.38 -19.41 59.21
CA GLN A 79 -14.73 -20.05 60.36
C GLN A 79 -15.78 -20.56 61.36
N ALA A 80 -16.84 -19.79 61.61
CA ALA A 80 -17.94 -20.22 62.47
C ALA A 80 -18.70 -21.42 61.88
N ALA A 81 -19.02 -21.37 60.59
CA ALA A 81 -19.65 -22.49 59.88
C ALA A 81 -18.78 -23.76 59.91
N TYR A 82 -17.47 -23.63 59.69
CA TYR A 82 -16.51 -24.73 59.79
C TYR A 82 -16.47 -25.34 61.19
N ASN A 83 -16.35 -24.51 62.23
CA ASN A 83 -16.27 -24.98 63.61
C ASN A 83 -17.56 -25.69 64.06
N THR A 84 -18.73 -25.14 63.69
CA THR A 84 -20.03 -25.75 64.03
C THR A 84 -20.31 -27.01 63.23
N PHE A 85 -19.81 -27.10 62.00
CA PHE A 85 -19.84 -28.32 61.22
C PHE A 85 -19.01 -29.44 61.86
N ALA A 86 -17.80 -29.14 62.32
CA ALA A 86 -16.97 -30.12 63.02
C ALA A 86 -17.64 -30.61 64.32
N ALA A 87 -18.30 -29.72 65.07
CA ALA A 87 -19.09 -30.10 66.24
C ALA A 87 -20.27 -31.00 65.87
N TYR A 88 -20.99 -30.68 64.80
CA TYR A 88 -22.08 -31.51 64.28
C TYR A 88 -21.60 -32.90 63.83
N GLN A 89 -20.46 -32.98 63.15
CA GLN A 89 -19.87 -34.28 62.76
C GLN A 89 -19.58 -35.16 63.98
N ALA A 90 -19.15 -34.55 65.09
CA ALA A 90 -18.78 -35.26 66.31
C ALA A 90 -20.00 -35.73 67.12
N SER A 91 -21.02 -34.88 67.34
CA SER A 91 -22.14 -35.21 68.21
C SER A 91 -23.39 -35.72 67.48
N ARG A 92 -23.60 -35.31 66.22
CA ARG A 92 -24.75 -35.67 65.38
C ARG A 92 -26.11 -35.40 66.04
N ASP A 93 -26.17 -34.43 66.96
CA ASP A 93 -27.39 -34.08 67.69
C ASP A 93 -28.15 -32.92 67.03
N GLN A 94 -29.41 -32.71 67.46
CA GLN A 94 -30.27 -31.64 66.95
C GLN A 94 -29.66 -30.25 67.13
N ASN A 95 -29.07 -29.98 68.29
CA ASN A 95 -28.61 -28.63 68.63
C ASN A 95 -27.38 -28.24 67.80
N SER A 96 -26.43 -29.15 67.63
CA SER A 96 -25.26 -28.97 66.77
C SER A 96 -25.65 -28.78 65.30
N TYR A 97 -26.66 -29.51 64.82
CA TYR A 97 -27.23 -29.30 63.49
C TYR A 97 -27.82 -27.89 63.34
N GLN A 98 -28.67 -27.45 64.25
CA GLN A 98 -29.30 -26.12 64.20
C GLN A 98 -28.26 -25.00 64.20
N ASN A 99 -27.22 -25.13 65.02
CA ASN A 99 -26.12 -24.17 65.04
C ASN A 99 -25.35 -24.14 63.71
N PHE A 100 -25.05 -25.30 63.13
CA PHE A 100 -24.40 -25.38 61.83
C PHE A 100 -25.27 -24.75 60.72
N ALA A 101 -26.55 -25.12 60.65
CA ALA A 101 -27.48 -24.60 59.66
C ALA A 101 -27.61 -23.07 59.73
N ALA A 102 -27.72 -22.50 60.94
CA ALA A 102 -27.79 -21.05 61.13
C ALA A 102 -26.50 -20.33 60.70
N HIS A 103 -25.32 -20.88 60.99
CA HIS A 103 -24.05 -20.28 60.57
C HIS A 103 -23.81 -20.41 59.06
N LEU A 104 -24.24 -21.51 58.46
CA LEU A 104 -24.19 -21.69 57.02
C LEU A 104 -25.13 -20.72 56.29
N ASP A 105 -26.35 -20.54 56.78
CA ASP A 105 -27.29 -19.57 56.19
C ASP A 105 -26.74 -18.14 56.30
N SER A 106 -26.13 -17.79 57.43
CA SER A 106 -25.40 -16.54 57.59
C SER A 106 -24.25 -16.41 56.57
N LEU A 107 -23.52 -17.48 56.27
CA LEU A 107 -22.46 -17.47 55.25
C LEU A 107 -23.04 -17.16 53.86
N VAL A 108 -24.12 -17.84 53.49
CA VAL A 108 -24.85 -17.61 52.22
C VAL A 108 -25.30 -16.16 52.11
N TYR A 109 -25.87 -15.61 53.17
CA TYR A 109 -26.29 -14.22 53.24
C TYR A 109 -25.12 -13.25 53.01
N HIS A 110 -23.98 -13.46 53.68
CA HIS A 110 -22.82 -12.58 53.52
C HIS A 110 -22.18 -12.69 52.12
N LEU A 111 -22.15 -13.89 51.51
CA LEU A 111 -21.69 -14.05 50.13
C LEU A 111 -22.56 -13.26 49.14
N ARG A 112 -23.89 -13.23 49.36
CA ARG A 112 -24.81 -12.42 48.56
C ARG A 112 -24.63 -10.93 48.82
N MET A 113 -24.58 -10.51 50.08
CA MET A 113 -24.45 -9.10 50.48
C MET A 113 -23.17 -8.46 49.95
N PHE A 114 -22.03 -9.17 50.04
CA PHE A 114 -20.74 -8.60 49.64
C PHE A 114 -20.41 -8.78 48.16
N GLY A 115 -21.37 -9.19 47.33
CA GLY A 115 -21.19 -9.24 45.87
C GLY A 115 -20.30 -10.38 45.38
N PHE A 116 -20.04 -11.42 46.18
CA PHE A 116 -19.29 -12.60 45.70
C PHE A 116 -20.01 -13.27 44.54
N VAL A 117 -21.34 -13.27 44.56
CA VAL A 117 -22.17 -13.80 43.47
C VAL A 117 -21.95 -13.01 42.17
N GLN A 118 -21.93 -11.68 42.24
CA GLN A 118 -21.72 -10.82 41.08
C GLN A 118 -20.33 -11.01 40.46
N LEU A 119 -19.32 -11.18 41.31
CA LEU A 119 -17.95 -11.48 40.89
C LEU A 119 -17.83 -12.88 40.29
N ALA A 120 -18.49 -13.89 40.89
CA ALA A 120 -18.50 -15.26 40.38
C ALA A 120 -19.17 -15.35 39.00
N LEU A 121 -20.16 -14.49 38.73
CA LEU A 121 -20.80 -14.34 37.42
C LEU A 121 -19.96 -13.53 36.41
N GLY A 122 -18.73 -13.12 36.78
CA GLY A 122 -17.77 -12.51 35.85
C GLY A 122 -17.91 -11.01 35.60
N GLN A 123 -18.74 -10.28 36.37
CA GLN A 123 -18.93 -8.83 36.17
C GLN A 123 -17.62 -8.04 36.30
N GLY A 124 -16.73 -8.41 37.22
CA GLY A 124 -15.43 -7.75 37.38
C GLY A 124 -14.51 -7.91 36.17
N LYS A 125 -14.53 -9.08 35.51
CA LYS A 125 -13.78 -9.30 34.26
C LYS A 125 -14.38 -8.51 33.11
N LEU A 126 -15.71 -8.45 33.02
CA LEU A 126 -16.41 -7.69 31.98
C LEU A 126 -16.03 -6.20 32.01
N GLU A 127 -15.94 -5.61 33.20
CA GLU A 127 -15.52 -4.21 33.35
C GLU A 127 -14.05 -3.99 32.95
N GLN A 128 -13.15 -4.89 33.33
CA GLN A 128 -11.74 -4.81 32.94
C GLN A 128 -11.54 -5.00 31.42
N THR A 129 -12.25 -5.96 30.82
CA THR A 129 -12.23 -6.17 29.38
C THR A 129 -12.78 -4.96 28.65
N LYS A 130 -13.91 -4.40 29.10
CA LYS A 130 -14.47 -3.16 28.54
C LYS A 130 -13.46 -2.01 28.57
N ALA A 131 -12.84 -1.75 29.71
CA ALA A 131 -11.83 -0.69 29.84
C ALA A 131 -10.60 -0.92 28.94
N THR A 132 -10.23 -2.18 28.70
CA THR A 132 -9.12 -2.52 27.78
C THR A 132 -9.52 -2.31 26.33
N VAL A 133 -10.72 -2.72 25.93
CA VAL A 133 -11.26 -2.49 24.59
C VAL A 133 -11.38 -1.00 24.29
N ASP A 134 -11.89 -0.21 25.24
CA ASP A 134 -12.03 1.25 25.07
C ASP A 134 -10.66 1.92 24.80
N ARG A 135 -9.60 1.51 25.51
CA ARG A 135 -8.23 2.01 25.28
C ARG A 135 -7.67 1.59 23.93
N GLU A 136 -7.89 0.35 23.50
CA GLU A 136 -7.44 -0.11 22.19
C GLU A 136 -8.20 0.58 21.05
N LEU A 137 -9.50 0.86 21.25
CA LEU A 137 -10.28 1.65 20.30
C LEU A 137 -9.75 3.08 20.17
N GLU A 138 -9.42 3.75 21.28
CA GLU A 138 -8.82 5.08 21.26
C GLU A 138 -7.48 5.10 20.51
N LYS A 139 -6.61 4.10 20.73
CA LYS A 139 -5.36 3.96 19.99
C LYS A 139 -5.59 3.78 18.50
N LEU A 140 -6.55 2.92 18.11
CA LEU A 140 -6.86 2.69 16.70
C LEU A 140 -7.40 3.96 16.03
N LEU A 141 -8.25 4.72 16.71
CA LEU A 141 -8.75 6.00 16.21
C LEU A 141 -7.63 7.03 16.05
N ALA A 142 -6.69 7.10 17.00
CA ALA A 142 -5.53 7.98 16.91
C ALA A 142 -4.61 7.61 15.74
N ASN A 143 -4.28 6.33 15.59
CA ASN A 143 -3.46 5.83 14.48
C ASN A 143 -4.13 6.08 13.13
N ASN A 144 -5.45 5.90 13.04
CA ASN A 144 -6.17 6.14 11.79
C ASN A 144 -6.08 7.62 11.36
N ARG A 145 -6.25 8.55 12.31
CA ARG A 145 -6.05 9.99 12.07
C ARG A 145 -4.63 10.31 11.61
N GLU A 146 -3.63 9.71 12.24
CA GLU A 146 -2.22 9.90 11.85
C GLU A 146 -1.94 9.38 10.42
N VAL A 147 -2.51 8.23 10.06
CA VAL A 147 -2.41 7.68 8.70
C VAL A 147 -3.08 8.61 7.69
N GLU A 148 -4.24 9.19 7.99
CA GLU A 148 -4.89 10.17 7.11
C GLU A 148 -4.06 11.43 6.93
N THR A 149 -3.45 11.95 8.00
CA THR A 149 -2.57 13.13 7.91
C THR A 149 -1.32 12.83 7.09
N LEU A 150 -0.65 11.70 7.34
CA LEU A 150 0.52 11.27 6.57
C LEU A 150 0.18 11.07 5.10
N ARG A 151 -0.98 10.47 4.79
CA ARG A 151 -1.46 10.32 3.41
C ARG A 151 -1.64 11.68 2.73
N GLY A 152 -2.18 12.67 3.45
CA GLY A 152 -2.32 14.05 2.98
C GLY A 152 -0.97 14.71 2.69
N GLU A 153 -0.02 14.61 3.63
CA GLU A 153 1.34 15.15 3.49
C GLU A 153 2.09 14.50 2.32
N VAL A 154 2.03 13.16 2.21
CA VAL A 154 2.61 12.41 1.09
C VAL A 154 2.02 12.87 -0.23
N LYS A 155 0.70 13.04 -0.33
CA LYS A 155 0.06 13.55 -1.56
C LYS A 155 0.54 14.96 -1.89
N ASN A 156 0.64 15.84 -0.89
CA ASN A 156 1.06 17.23 -1.05
C ASN A 156 2.55 17.39 -1.40
N LEU A 157 3.41 16.47 -0.95
CA LEU A 157 4.86 16.51 -1.22
C LEU A 157 5.24 15.77 -2.50
N ILE A 158 4.63 14.61 -2.78
CA ILE A 158 4.96 13.79 -3.94
C ILE A 158 4.37 14.36 -5.22
N ALA A 159 3.12 14.85 -5.22
CA ALA A 159 2.49 15.33 -6.45
C ALA A 159 3.27 16.48 -7.11
N PRO A 160 3.75 17.51 -6.39
CA PRO A 160 4.56 18.56 -6.96
C PRO A 160 6.00 18.12 -7.28
N ALA A 161 6.61 17.27 -6.45
CA ALA A 161 7.99 16.81 -6.66
C ALA A 161 8.13 15.87 -7.86
N VAL A 162 7.17 14.96 -8.06
CA VAL A 162 7.12 14.06 -9.22
C VAL A 162 6.75 14.83 -10.49
N ALA A 163 5.78 15.74 -10.43
CA ALA A 163 5.44 16.59 -11.57
C ALA A 163 6.61 17.52 -11.97
N GLY A 164 7.30 18.11 -11.00
CA GLY A 164 8.45 19.00 -11.21
C GLY A 164 9.64 18.27 -11.82
N SER A 165 10.09 17.17 -11.21
CA SER A 165 11.25 16.39 -11.69
C SER A 165 11.03 15.75 -13.06
N LEU A 166 9.82 15.24 -13.32
CA LEU A 166 9.47 14.67 -14.63
C LEU A 166 9.39 15.76 -15.72
N SER A 167 8.83 16.93 -15.39
CA SER A 167 8.78 18.08 -16.30
C SER A 167 10.16 18.65 -16.60
N GLU A 168 11.05 18.70 -15.60
CA GLU A 168 12.43 19.15 -15.77
C GLU A 168 13.24 18.18 -16.65
N ALA A 169 13.09 16.87 -16.45
CA ALA A 169 13.73 15.86 -17.28
C ALA A 169 13.28 15.95 -18.77
N PHE A 170 11.99 16.18 -19.02
CA PHE A 170 11.49 16.40 -20.38
C PHE A 170 11.97 17.73 -20.98
N THR A 171 12.05 18.79 -20.17
CA THR A 171 12.55 20.10 -20.63
C THR A 171 14.03 20.06 -20.96
N ALA A 172 14.85 19.38 -20.15
CA ALA A 172 16.27 19.17 -20.40
C ALA A 172 16.49 18.38 -21.70
N ARG A 173 15.70 17.31 -21.93
CA ARG A 173 15.75 16.53 -23.17
C ARG A 173 15.34 17.35 -24.39
N ARG A 174 14.29 18.17 -24.28
CA ARG A 174 13.87 19.10 -25.33
C ARG A 174 14.98 20.09 -25.69
N ASN A 175 15.65 20.68 -24.70
CA ASN A 175 16.75 21.61 -24.94
C ASN A 175 17.96 20.93 -25.61
N ALA A 176 18.28 19.69 -25.23
CA ALA A 176 19.33 18.92 -25.91
C ALA A 176 18.97 18.65 -27.40
N LEU A 177 17.70 18.32 -27.68
CA LEU A 177 17.22 18.11 -29.05
C LEU A 177 17.19 19.41 -29.87
N LEU A 178 16.86 20.55 -29.25
CA LEU A 178 16.93 21.87 -29.90
C LEU A 178 18.34 22.19 -30.39
N ILE A 179 19.37 21.90 -29.58
CA ILE A 179 20.77 22.08 -29.96
C ILE A 179 21.12 21.16 -31.14
N GLY A 180 20.69 19.90 -31.10
CA GLY A 180 20.86 18.94 -32.20
C GLY A 180 20.21 19.43 -33.49
N ARG A 181 18.96 19.90 -33.43
CA ARG A 181 18.22 20.46 -34.58
C ARG A 181 18.97 21.65 -35.21
N VAL A 182 19.44 22.58 -34.38
CA VAL A 182 20.19 23.75 -34.88
C VAL A 182 21.52 23.31 -35.53
N ALA A 183 22.23 22.36 -34.92
CA ALA A 183 23.46 21.82 -35.49
C ALA A 183 23.23 21.19 -36.88
N TRP A 184 22.21 20.35 -37.03
CA TRP A 184 21.88 19.74 -38.32
C TRP A 184 21.30 20.73 -39.34
N ALA A 185 20.56 21.75 -38.90
CA ALA A 185 20.12 22.84 -39.78
C ALA A 185 21.30 23.59 -40.37
N VAL A 186 22.33 23.88 -39.56
CA VAL A 186 23.57 24.54 -40.01
C VAL A 186 24.34 23.64 -40.96
N ILE A 187 24.51 22.35 -40.63
CA ILE A 187 25.19 21.38 -41.50
C ILE A 187 24.46 21.23 -42.84
N ALA A 188 23.13 21.15 -42.84
CA ALA A 188 22.32 21.08 -44.05
C ALA A 188 22.42 22.38 -44.85
N ALA A 189 22.40 23.56 -44.22
CA ALA A 189 22.57 24.84 -44.90
C ALA A 189 23.94 24.95 -45.57
N ILE A 190 25.02 24.55 -44.88
CA ILE A 190 26.39 24.52 -45.43
C ILE A 190 26.47 23.50 -46.58
N GLY A 191 25.93 22.29 -46.39
CA GLY A 191 25.90 21.25 -47.42
C GLY A 191 25.10 21.65 -48.66
N GLY A 192 24.00 22.37 -48.48
CA GLY A 192 23.18 22.92 -49.55
C GLY A 192 23.91 24.03 -50.31
N ALA A 193 24.53 24.97 -49.59
CA ALA A 193 25.36 26.01 -50.20
C ALA A 193 26.54 25.42 -50.99
N ALA A 194 27.22 24.41 -50.42
CA ALA A 194 28.29 23.68 -51.09
C ALA A 194 27.79 22.94 -52.34
N SER A 195 26.59 22.34 -52.29
CA SER A 195 25.98 21.65 -53.44
C SER A 195 25.60 22.62 -54.56
N ILE A 196 25.07 23.79 -54.22
CA ILE A 196 24.78 24.87 -55.17
C ILE A 196 26.09 25.35 -55.81
N TRP A 197 27.13 25.63 -55.01
CA TRP A 197 28.43 26.05 -55.51
C TRP A 197 29.09 24.97 -56.40
N ALA A 198 29.04 23.71 -55.99
CA ALA A 198 29.52 22.58 -56.79
C ALA A 198 28.78 22.45 -58.12
N THR A 199 27.48 22.75 -58.14
CA THR A 199 26.67 22.73 -59.37
C THR A 199 27.05 23.89 -60.30
N PHE A 200 27.29 25.08 -59.77
CA PHE A 200 27.80 26.20 -60.57
C PHE A 200 29.19 25.90 -61.15
N THR A 201 30.10 25.33 -60.36
CA THR A 201 31.44 24.94 -60.83
C THR A 201 31.40 23.78 -61.82
N PHE A 202 30.45 22.85 -61.68
CA PHE A 202 30.16 21.81 -62.68
C PHE A 202 29.72 22.46 -63.99
N ALA A 203 28.73 23.35 -63.94
CA ALA A 203 28.17 24.00 -65.12
C ALA A 203 29.22 24.85 -65.86
N SER A 204 30.04 25.63 -65.15
CA SER A 204 31.11 26.41 -65.76
C SER A 204 32.22 25.53 -66.34
N ALA A 205 32.66 24.48 -65.65
CA ALA A 205 33.70 23.58 -66.13
C ALA A 205 33.28 22.79 -67.38
N VAL A 206 32.01 22.35 -67.43
CA VAL A 206 31.45 21.66 -68.60
C VAL A 206 31.27 22.64 -69.76
N SER A 207 30.78 23.86 -69.50
CA SER A 207 30.66 24.91 -70.51
C SER A 207 32.03 25.31 -71.10
N ASP A 208 33.06 25.47 -70.27
CA ASP A 208 34.43 25.79 -70.72
C ASP A 208 35.04 24.64 -71.53
N ALA A 209 34.81 23.39 -71.11
CA ALA A 209 35.24 22.22 -71.87
C ALA A 209 34.52 22.14 -73.23
N LEU A 210 33.23 22.47 -73.29
CA LEU A 210 32.43 22.51 -74.52
C LEU A 210 32.87 23.63 -75.47
N MET A 211 33.16 24.82 -74.95
CA MET A 211 33.63 25.94 -75.76
C MET A 211 35.04 25.69 -76.33
N LYS A 212 35.92 25.05 -75.56
CA LYS A 212 37.27 24.66 -76.02
C LYS A 212 37.22 23.59 -77.11
N THR A 213 36.26 22.66 -77.06
CA THR A 213 36.10 21.63 -78.10
C THR A 213 35.50 22.19 -79.37
N LEU A 214 34.53 23.09 -79.27
CA LEU A 214 33.97 23.83 -80.40
C LEU A 214 35.01 24.74 -81.09
N ALA A 215 35.87 25.42 -80.32
CA ALA A 215 36.91 26.29 -80.85
C ALA A 215 38.12 25.53 -81.44
N ALA A 216 38.40 24.31 -80.98
CA ALA A 216 39.57 23.53 -81.40
C ALA A 216 39.38 22.70 -82.69
N GLY A 217 38.20 22.77 -83.33
CA GLY A 217 37.94 22.35 -84.72
C GLY A 217 38.07 20.87 -85.08
N ASN A 218 38.97 20.10 -84.48
CA ASN A 218 39.10 18.65 -84.68
C ASN A 218 40.10 17.95 -83.73
N GLN A 219 40.62 18.61 -82.68
CA GLN A 219 41.42 17.89 -81.68
C GLN A 219 40.53 17.36 -80.56
N ALA A 220 40.65 16.06 -80.32
CA ALA A 220 39.83 15.23 -79.42
C ALA A 220 39.92 15.61 -77.93
N ALA A 221 39.62 16.85 -77.57
CA ALA A 221 39.26 17.17 -76.20
C ALA A 221 37.89 16.54 -75.94
N SER A 222 37.87 15.41 -75.25
CA SER A 222 36.60 14.79 -74.86
C SER A 222 36.03 15.56 -73.67
N VAL A 223 34.76 16.00 -73.77
CA VAL A 223 34.04 16.66 -72.65
C VAL A 223 33.64 15.64 -71.57
N TRP A 224 33.54 14.37 -71.95
CA TRP A 224 33.06 13.27 -71.11
C TRP A 224 33.88 13.01 -69.83
N PRO A 225 35.22 13.02 -69.85
CA PRO A 225 36.02 12.85 -68.62
C PRO A 225 35.76 13.95 -67.60
N VAL A 226 35.62 15.21 -68.03
CA VAL A 226 35.34 16.34 -67.14
C VAL A 226 33.95 16.20 -66.53
N ALA A 227 32.94 15.86 -67.34
CA ALA A 227 31.59 15.62 -66.86
C ALA A 227 31.53 14.46 -65.86
N LEU A 228 32.12 13.29 -66.18
CA LEU A 228 32.11 12.11 -65.31
C LEU A 228 32.81 12.35 -63.97
N ILE A 229 34.01 12.95 -63.98
CA ILE A 229 34.75 13.23 -62.73
C ILE A 229 33.96 14.20 -61.86
N ARG A 230 33.37 15.24 -62.44
CA ARG A 230 32.61 16.24 -61.67
C ARG A 230 31.25 15.69 -61.20
N SER A 231 30.59 14.82 -61.96
CA SER A 231 29.40 14.09 -61.53
C SER A 231 29.69 13.12 -60.39
N ALA A 232 30.83 12.42 -60.43
CA ALA A 232 31.27 11.52 -59.36
C ALA A 232 31.50 12.24 -58.02
N ILE A 233 31.84 13.54 -58.05
CA ILE A 233 31.97 14.39 -56.86
C ILE A 233 30.61 14.96 -56.42
N LEU A 234 29.71 15.28 -57.37
CA LEU A 234 28.39 15.83 -57.06
C LEU A 234 27.50 14.84 -56.31
N ILE A 235 27.49 13.57 -56.73
CA ILE A 235 26.63 12.52 -56.15
C ILE A 235 26.82 12.36 -54.63
N PRO A 236 28.04 12.13 -54.09
CA PRO A 236 28.23 12.01 -52.65
C PRO A 236 27.93 13.31 -51.90
N LEU A 237 28.11 14.48 -52.53
CA LEU A 237 27.79 15.77 -51.93
C LEU A 237 26.27 15.96 -51.75
N TYR A 238 25.48 15.64 -52.78
CA TYR A 238 24.02 15.65 -52.68
C TYR A 238 23.48 14.57 -51.75
N ALA A 239 24.12 13.39 -51.70
CA ALA A 239 23.79 12.34 -50.73
C ALA A 239 24.05 12.81 -49.28
N ALA A 240 25.17 13.49 -49.03
CA ALA A 240 25.48 14.05 -47.72
C ALA A 240 24.49 15.16 -47.31
N PHE A 241 24.10 16.03 -48.25
CA PHE A 241 23.05 17.02 -48.01
C PHE A 241 21.69 16.39 -47.70
N GLY A 242 21.27 15.40 -48.49
CA GLY A 242 20.03 14.66 -48.26
C GLY A 242 20.02 13.94 -46.91
N PHE A 243 21.16 13.35 -46.52
CA PHE A 243 21.32 12.75 -45.20
C PHE A 243 21.18 13.79 -44.08
N ALA A 244 21.89 14.92 -44.15
CA ALA A 244 21.81 15.98 -43.15
C ALA A 244 20.38 16.56 -43.03
N PHE A 245 19.69 16.74 -44.16
CA PHE A 245 18.30 17.18 -44.17
C PHE A 245 17.34 16.15 -43.56
N SER A 246 17.58 14.85 -43.80
CA SER A 246 16.78 13.77 -43.19
C SER A 246 16.97 13.70 -41.68
N GLN A 247 18.17 13.95 -41.16
CA GLN A 247 18.43 14.03 -39.72
C GLN A 247 17.71 15.22 -39.12
N TYR A 248 17.87 16.42 -39.71
CA TYR A 248 17.17 17.63 -39.27
C TYR A 248 15.65 17.43 -39.12
N ARG A 249 15.02 16.75 -40.09
CA ARG A 249 13.58 16.43 -40.01
C ARG A 249 13.27 15.50 -38.84
N LYS A 250 14.08 14.46 -38.60
CA LYS A 250 13.93 13.55 -37.46
C LYS A 250 14.08 14.26 -36.12
N GLU A 251 15.09 15.13 -35.96
CA GLU A 251 15.25 15.88 -34.71
C GLU A 251 14.09 16.85 -34.46
N ARG A 252 13.55 17.47 -35.51
CA ARG A 252 12.36 18.33 -35.39
C ARG A 252 11.13 17.52 -34.94
N ASP A 253 10.88 16.37 -35.55
CA ASP A 253 9.74 15.51 -35.18
C ASP A 253 9.86 15.06 -33.71
N PHE A 254 11.07 14.70 -33.26
CA PHE A 254 11.30 14.36 -31.85
C PHE A 254 11.07 15.54 -30.91
N GLU A 255 11.51 16.74 -31.28
CA GLU A 255 11.28 17.94 -30.46
C GLU A 255 9.79 18.24 -30.26
N GLU A 256 8.99 18.18 -31.33
CA GLU A 256 7.54 18.40 -31.26
C GLU A 256 6.86 17.39 -30.32
N GLU A 257 7.29 16.13 -30.36
CA GLU A 257 6.75 15.09 -29.50
C GLU A 257 7.16 15.26 -28.02
N TYR A 258 8.44 15.56 -27.75
CA TYR A 258 8.89 15.83 -26.39
C TYR A 258 8.28 17.12 -25.82
N ALA A 259 8.01 18.12 -26.67
CA ALA A 259 7.26 19.32 -26.27
C ALA A 259 5.81 19.00 -25.89
N HIS A 260 5.15 18.11 -26.65
CA HIS A 260 3.81 17.63 -26.31
C HIS A 260 3.81 16.83 -25.00
N LYS A 261 4.77 15.90 -24.82
CA LYS A 261 4.92 15.12 -23.56
C LYS A 261 5.18 16.02 -22.36
N ALA A 262 6.02 17.05 -22.50
CA ALA A 262 6.27 18.02 -21.45
C ALA A 262 4.99 18.79 -21.06
N ALA A 263 4.26 19.32 -22.04
CA ALA A 263 3.02 20.05 -21.80
C ALA A 263 1.94 19.18 -21.10
N VAL A 264 1.79 17.92 -21.53
CA VAL A 264 0.87 16.95 -20.90
C VAL A 264 1.29 16.66 -19.47
N ALA A 265 2.58 16.38 -19.21
CA ALA A 265 3.10 16.11 -17.87
C ALA A 265 2.90 17.29 -16.89
N THR A 266 3.10 18.54 -17.35
CA THR A 266 2.86 19.73 -16.52
C THR A 266 1.38 19.94 -16.20
N SER A 267 0.48 19.58 -17.12
CA SER A 267 -0.97 19.78 -16.95
C SER A 267 -1.67 18.66 -16.16
N LEU A 268 -1.04 17.49 -16.04
CA LEU A 268 -1.62 16.30 -15.41
C LEU A 268 -2.07 16.48 -13.95
N PRO A 269 -1.30 17.14 -13.06
CA PRO A 269 -1.71 17.36 -11.68
C PRO A 269 -2.98 18.21 -11.58
N ASN A 270 -3.09 19.25 -12.44
CA ASN A 270 -4.25 20.14 -12.47
C ASN A 270 -5.53 19.41 -12.92
N TYR A 271 -5.46 18.57 -13.97
CA TYR A 271 -6.63 17.80 -14.41
C TYR A 271 -7.02 16.69 -13.43
N GLY A 272 -6.05 16.10 -12.73
CA GLY A 272 -6.31 15.14 -11.67
C GLY A 272 -7.13 15.75 -10.53
N ASP A 273 -6.82 16.98 -10.12
CA ASP A 273 -7.51 17.66 -9.02
C ASP A 273 -8.86 18.29 -9.39
N LEU A 274 -9.09 18.60 -10.68
CA LEU A 274 -10.39 19.08 -11.18
C LEU A 274 -11.42 17.96 -11.43
N ALA A 275 -10.97 16.71 -11.62
CA ALA A 275 -11.87 15.56 -11.81
C ALA A 275 -12.53 15.14 -10.47
N ARG A 276 -13.82 15.49 -10.30
CA ARG A 276 -14.63 15.12 -9.13
C ARG A 276 -14.94 13.62 -9.04
N GLU A 277 -14.98 12.93 -10.18
CA GLU A 277 -15.26 11.49 -10.26
C GLU A 277 -13.97 10.67 -10.38
N ALA A 278 -13.85 9.63 -9.55
CA ALA A 278 -12.67 8.76 -9.53
C ALA A 278 -12.44 8.05 -10.87
N ALA A 279 -13.52 7.63 -11.56
CA ALA A 279 -13.43 6.97 -12.86
C ALA A 279 -12.87 7.91 -13.96
N VAL A 280 -13.27 9.18 -13.95
CA VAL A 280 -12.79 10.19 -14.90
C VAL A 280 -11.32 10.55 -14.61
N ARG A 281 -10.94 10.61 -13.32
CA ARG A 281 -9.55 10.80 -12.90
C ARG A 281 -8.66 9.66 -13.40
N ASP A 282 -9.08 8.41 -13.23
CA ASP A 282 -8.32 7.25 -13.71
C ASP A 282 -8.20 7.23 -15.23
N GLN A 283 -9.24 7.64 -15.96
CA GLN A 283 -9.19 7.75 -17.42
C GLN A 283 -8.21 8.82 -17.89
N ILE A 284 -8.17 9.99 -17.23
CA ILE A 284 -7.23 11.08 -17.53
C ILE A 284 -5.80 10.67 -17.22
N VAL A 285 -5.57 10.05 -16.05
CA VAL A 285 -4.25 9.54 -15.65
C VAL A 285 -3.79 8.47 -16.63
N THR A 286 -4.63 7.48 -16.96
CA THR A 286 -4.30 6.42 -17.92
C THR A 286 -3.98 6.97 -19.32
N GLY A 287 -4.77 7.93 -19.80
CA GLY A 287 -4.53 8.59 -21.10
C GLY A 287 -3.20 9.34 -21.13
N ALA A 288 -2.88 10.08 -20.07
CA ALA A 288 -1.62 10.81 -19.97
C ALA A 288 -0.41 9.88 -19.77
N THR A 289 -0.56 8.81 -18.98
CA THR A 289 0.46 7.76 -18.83
C THR A 289 0.77 7.14 -20.19
N ASN A 290 -0.25 6.80 -20.99
CA ASN A 290 -0.02 6.29 -22.34
C ASN A 290 0.75 7.29 -23.21
N VAL A 291 0.43 8.58 -23.19
CA VAL A 291 1.17 9.60 -23.94
C VAL A 291 2.62 9.74 -23.47
N ILE A 292 2.86 9.69 -22.16
CA ILE A 292 4.20 9.83 -21.56
C ILE A 292 5.10 8.62 -21.87
N PHE A 293 4.54 7.40 -21.80
CA PHE A 293 5.30 6.15 -21.94
C PHE A 293 5.31 5.55 -23.36
N THR A 294 4.54 6.11 -24.30
CA THR A 294 4.63 5.71 -25.70
C THR A 294 5.98 6.11 -26.29
N SER A 295 6.64 5.17 -26.99
CA SER A 295 7.95 5.40 -27.62
C SER A 295 7.85 6.43 -28.76
N PRO A 296 8.86 7.33 -28.90
CA PRO A 296 8.84 8.41 -29.89
C PRO A 296 8.88 8.00 -31.37
N THR A 297 8.95 6.70 -31.64
CA THR A 297 8.96 6.15 -33.01
C THR A 297 7.61 5.59 -33.46
N SER A 298 6.61 5.54 -32.58
CA SER A 298 5.30 4.94 -32.91
C SER A 298 4.49 5.79 -33.90
N PHE A 299 4.51 7.13 -33.77
CA PHE A 299 3.81 8.05 -34.68
C PHE A 299 4.49 8.20 -36.06
N ALA A 300 5.81 8.01 -36.12
CA ALA A 300 6.55 7.99 -37.39
C ALA A 300 6.11 6.82 -38.27
N LYS A 301 5.78 5.66 -37.68
CA LYS A 301 5.35 4.46 -38.39
C LYS A 301 3.97 4.60 -39.07
N ASP A 302 3.12 5.48 -38.53
CA ASP A 302 1.81 5.81 -39.13
C ASP A 302 1.93 6.87 -40.24
N ARG A 303 2.94 7.75 -40.21
CA ARG A 303 3.25 8.67 -41.31
C ARG A 303 4.09 8.03 -42.43
N GLU A 304 5.00 7.10 -42.12
CA GLU A 304 5.88 6.44 -43.10
C GLU A 304 5.16 5.45 -44.02
N LYS A 305 3.95 4.98 -43.68
CA LYS A 305 3.11 4.24 -44.64
C LYS A 305 2.68 5.08 -45.85
N GLY A 306 2.93 6.39 -45.84
CA GLY A 306 2.46 7.32 -46.87
C GLY A 306 3.46 7.72 -47.96
N ASP A 307 4.77 7.87 -47.72
CA ASP A 307 5.48 8.87 -48.57
C ASP A 307 7.01 8.75 -48.83
N VAL A 308 7.63 7.57 -48.80
CA VAL A 308 8.94 7.43 -49.49
C VAL A 308 9.04 6.08 -50.19
N SER A 309 8.62 6.05 -51.45
CA SER A 309 8.80 4.86 -52.29
C SER A 309 10.29 4.65 -52.57
N LEU A 310 10.82 3.54 -52.05
CA LEU A 310 12.03 2.88 -52.57
C LEU A 310 11.91 2.57 -54.08
N GLY A 311 10.70 2.68 -54.66
CA GLY A 311 10.40 2.58 -56.08
C GLY A 311 11.09 3.65 -56.93
N GLY A 312 11.08 4.92 -56.51
CA GLY A 312 11.67 6.01 -57.32
C GLY A 312 13.18 5.92 -57.49
N VAL A 313 13.90 5.42 -56.48
CA VAL A 313 15.36 5.20 -56.56
C VAL A 313 15.68 3.97 -57.40
N LYS A 314 14.85 2.92 -57.31
CA LYS A 314 14.99 1.71 -58.12
C LYS A 314 14.70 1.98 -59.59
N GLU A 315 13.71 2.80 -59.90
CA GLU A 315 13.39 3.25 -61.26
C GLU A 315 14.47 4.13 -61.88
N LEU A 316 15.14 4.98 -61.07
CA LEU A 316 16.30 5.75 -61.51
C LEU A 316 17.51 4.86 -61.82
N ILE A 317 17.79 3.86 -60.97
CA ILE A 317 18.85 2.87 -61.20
C ILE A 317 18.55 2.02 -62.44
N ASP A 318 17.30 1.57 -62.61
CA ASP A 318 16.88 0.79 -63.77
C ASP A 318 16.89 1.63 -65.07
N SER A 319 16.61 2.93 -64.98
CA SER A 319 16.69 3.84 -66.13
C SER A 319 18.13 4.09 -66.56
N ILE A 320 19.06 4.20 -65.61
CA ILE A 320 20.51 4.31 -65.91
C ILE A 320 21.04 2.99 -66.48
N ALA A 321 20.62 1.84 -65.95
CA ALA A 321 20.99 0.53 -66.47
C ALA A 321 20.49 0.31 -67.91
N LYS A 322 19.26 0.76 -68.23
CA LYS A 322 18.71 0.71 -69.59
C LYS A 322 19.42 1.64 -70.58
N LEU A 323 19.95 2.78 -70.13
CA LEU A 323 20.71 3.71 -70.97
C LEU A 323 22.15 3.23 -71.24
N GLY A 324 22.76 2.49 -70.31
CA GLY A 324 24.10 1.89 -70.51
C GLY A 324 24.12 0.64 -71.39
N GLY A 325 22.96 0.00 -71.61
CA GLY A 325 22.83 -1.26 -72.37
C GLY A 325 22.56 -1.12 -73.87
N ARG A 326 22.47 0.09 -74.42
CA ARG A 326 22.21 0.31 -75.85
C ARG A 326 23.50 0.68 -76.59
N LYS A 327 24.32 -0.33 -76.86
CA LYS A 327 25.33 -0.34 -77.92
C LYS A 327 24.99 -1.51 -78.83
N ASP A 328 24.36 -1.18 -79.95
CA ASP A 328 24.51 -1.81 -81.27
C ASP A 328 24.11 -0.75 -82.30
#